data_AF-A0AA41Y9X4-F1
#
_entry.id   AF-A0AA41Y9X4-F1
#
_cell.length_a   1.000
_cell.length_b   1.000
_cell.length_c   1.000
_cell.angle_alpha   90.00
_cell.angle_beta   90.00
_cell.angle_gamma   90.00
#
_symmetry.space_group_name_H-M   'P 1'
#
loop_
_entity.id
_entity.type
_entity.pdbx_description
1 polymer ?
#
loop_
_entity_poly.entity_id
_entity_poly.type
_entity_poly.pdbx_seq_one_letter_code
_entity_poly.pdbx_strand_id
1 'polypeptide(L)'
;MGIFSSSKIIKSLEKIGIHIDFPTNGEKVKAENISTIQTCTRILVENVSRLPVVVRNKEGQIIENHIISKLFNKSFNNYISGDTGRKLTEKDRITNGNSFIRIIHNSRGDISSIIPYPYESVAGITLSNNSIYYSVDNSLNPYVE
;
A
#
# COMPACT_ATOMS: atom_id res chain seq x y z
N MET A 1 -4.74 -47.54 -2.08
CA MET A 1 -3.42 -46.98 -1.69
C MET A 1 -2.59 -46.86 -2.96
N GLY A 2 -2.42 -45.64 -3.46
CA GLY A 2 -1.76 -45.38 -4.75
C GLY A 2 -1.26 -43.95 -4.81
N ILE A 3 -0.11 -43.69 -4.19
CA ILE A 3 0.59 -42.40 -4.26
C ILE A 3 1.41 -42.41 -5.55
N PHE A 4 0.73 -42.28 -6.69
CA PHE A 4 1.40 -42.12 -7.99
C PHE A 4 1.71 -40.63 -8.24
N SER A 5 2.98 -40.29 -8.12
CA SER A 5 3.70 -39.38 -9.03
C SER A 5 3.36 -37.87 -9.06
N SER A 6 3.12 -37.22 -7.91
CA SER A 6 3.16 -35.75 -7.86
C SER A 6 4.57 -35.19 -8.16
N SER A 7 5.64 -35.94 -7.86
CA SER A 7 7.02 -35.44 -7.99
C SER A 7 7.56 -35.36 -9.42
N LYS A 8 7.07 -36.20 -10.35
CA LYS A 8 7.49 -36.11 -11.77
C LYS A 8 6.87 -34.92 -12.49
N ILE A 9 5.62 -34.58 -12.16
CA ILE A 9 4.90 -33.45 -12.75
C ILE A 9 5.56 -32.14 -12.30
N ILE A 10 5.85 -32.00 -11.00
CA ILE A 10 6.53 -30.82 -10.44
C ILE A 10 7.90 -30.61 -11.09
N LYS A 11 8.73 -31.67 -11.21
CA LYS A 11 10.03 -31.58 -11.89
C LYS A 11 9.94 -31.24 -13.39
N SER A 12 8.85 -31.58 -14.05
CA SER A 12 8.61 -31.21 -15.45
C SER A 12 8.20 -29.74 -15.60
N LEU A 13 7.49 -29.20 -14.61
CA LEU A 13 7.07 -27.80 -14.56
C LEU A 13 8.25 -26.88 -14.22
N GLU A 14 9.15 -27.30 -13.35
CA GLU A 14 10.40 -26.57 -13.05
C GLU A 14 11.29 -26.43 -14.29
N LYS A 15 11.35 -27.45 -15.16
CA LYS A 15 12.13 -27.41 -16.41
C LYS A 15 11.62 -26.40 -17.44
N ILE A 16 10.35 -25.99 -17.36
CA ILE A 16 9.78 -24.93 -18.20
C ILE A 16 9.72 -23.58 -17.47
N GLY A 17 10.43 -23.44 -16.35
CA GLY A 17 10.55 -22.19 -15.59
C GLY A 17 9.41 -21.93 -14.59
N ILE A 18 8.55 -22.92 -14.34
CA ILE A 18 7.46 -22.80 -13.37
C ILE A 18 7.91 -23.42 -12.04
N HIS A 19 8.31 -22.57 -11.10
CA HIS A 19 8.61 -22.97 -9.73
C HIS A 19 7.31 -22.99 -8.91
N ILE A 20 6.93 -24.18 -8.41
CA ILE A 20 5.75 -24.34 -7.56
C ILE A 20 6.21 -24.79 -6.18
N ASP A 21 6.36 -23.82 -5.28
CA ASP A 21 6.67 -24.09 -3.89
C ASP A 21 5.39 -24.42 -3.13
N PHE A 22 5.22 -25.71 -2.83
CA PHE A 22 4.21 -26.15 -1.88
C PHE A 22 4.77 -26.02 -0.47
N PRO A 23 4.03 -25.41 0.47
CA PRO A 23 4.48 -25.33 1.85
C PRO A 23 4.57 -26.73 2.44
N THR A 24 5.74 -27.08 2.95
CA THR A 24 5.89 -28.26 3.81
C THR A 24 5.37 -27.89 5.19
N ASN A 25 4.56 -28.76 5.80
CA ASN A 25 4.07 -28.64 7.19
C ASN A 25 3.06 -27.52 7.52
N GLY A 26 2.25 -27.05 6.55
CA GLY A 26 1.14 -26.14 6.83
C GLY A 26 1.53 -24.68 7.08
N GLU A 27 2.78 -24.32 6.78
CA GLU A 27 3.21 -22.91 6.74
C GLU A 27 2.46 -22.17 5.62
N LYS A 28 2.01 -20.94 5.89
CA LYS A 28 1.39 -20.13 4.84
C LYS A 28 2.45 -19.75 3.82
N VAL A 29 2.15 -19.94 2.52
CA VAL A 29 3.00 -19.43 1.45
C VAL A 29 3.14 -17.92 1.62
N LYS A 30 4.36 -17.45 1.83
CA LYS A 30 4.67 -16.03 1.89
C LYS A 30 4.49 -15.45 0.49
N ALA A 31 3.34 -14.83 0.23
CA ALA A 31 3.00 -14.24 -1.06
C ALA A 31 4.05 -13.21 -1.53
N GLU A 32 4.72 -12.56 -0.59
CA GLU A 32 5.86 -11.67 -0.81
C GLU A 32 7.05 -12.33 -1.51
N ASN A 33 7.22 -13.66 -1.44
CA ASN A 33 8.34 -14.37 -2.07
C ASN A 33 8.03 -14.80 -3.52
N ILE A 34 6.79 -14.63 -3.98
CA ILE A 34 6.37 -15.02 -5.34
C ILE A 34 6.63 -13.87 -6.30
N SER A 35 7.58 -14.04 -7.21
CA SER A 35 8.00 -13.02 -8.20
C SER A 35 6.84 -12.49 -9.06
N THR A 36 5.90 -13.36 -9.43
CA THR A 36 4.70 -12.97 -10.18
C THR A 36 3.82 -12.03 -9.37
N ILE A 37 3.60 -12.31 -8.07
CA ILE A 37 2.81 -11.45 -7.18
C ILE A 37 3.50 -10.09 -7.04
N GLN A 38 4.80 -10.07 -6.77
CA GLN A 38 5.57 -8.83 -6.69
C GLN A 38 5.47 -8.01 -7.99
N THR A 39 5.55 -8.67 -9.14
CA THR A 39 5.46 -8.01 -10.45
C THR A 39 4.09 -7.41 -10.69
N CYS A 40 3.02 -8.16 -10.42
CA CYS A 40 1.64 -7.68 -10.53
C CYS A 40 1.38 -6.50 -9.58
N THR A 41 1.79 -6.61 -8.32
CA THR A 41 1.67 -5.51 -7.35
C THR A 41 2.44 -4.28 -7.83
N ARG A 42 3.66 -4.44 -8.34
CA ARG A 42 4.45 -3.32 -8.87
C ARG A 42 3.75 -2.64 -10.05
N ILE A 43 3.22 -3.40 -11.00
CA ILE A 43 2.49 -2.85 -12.15
C ILE A 43 1.28 -2.04 -11.69
N LEU A 44 0.50 -2.56 -10.74
CA LEU A 44 -0.67 -1.86 -10.20
C LEU A 44 -0.25 -0.55 -9.51
N VAL A 45 0.73 -0.64 -8.62
CA VAL A 45 1.24 0.49 -7.84
C VAL A 45 1.81 1.59 -8.75
N GLU A 46 2.62 1.23 -9.75
CA GLU A 46 3.22 2.19 -10.69
C GLU A 46 2.17 2.87 -11.58
N ASN A 47 1.13 2.15 -11.99
CA ASN A 47 0.08 2.73 -12.83
C ASN A 47 -0.81 3.69 -12.02
N VAL A 48 -1.26 3.27 -10.83
CA VAL A 48 -2.11 4.11 -9.97
C VAL A 48 -1.37 5.37 -9.52
N SER A 49 -0.09 5.26 -9.17
CA SER A 49 0.68 6.42 -8.70
C SER A 49 0.95 7.48 -9.77
N ARG A 50 0.83 7.14 -11.05
CA ARG A 50 1.02 8.08 -12.17
C ARG A 50 -0.24 8.87 -12.51
N LEU A 51 -1.41 8.44 -12.03
CA LEU A 51 -2.66 9.11 -12.35
C LEU A 51 -2.71 10.48 -11.65
N PRO A 52 -2.94 11.58 -12.40
CA PRO A 52 -3.06 12.90 -11.79
C PRO A 52 -4.35 13.00 -10.97
N VAL A 53 -4.24 13.56 -9.77
CA VAL A 53 -5.39 13.85 -8.91
C VAL A 53 -5.86 15.25 -9.19
N VAL A 54 -7.08 15.39 -9.71
CA VAL A 54 -7.71 16.69 -9.96
C VAL A 54 -8.88 16.89 -9.01
N VAL A 55 -9.02 18.10 -8.48
CA VAL A 55 -10.12 18.46 -7.59
C VAL A 55 -11.12 19.29 -8.38
N ARG A 56 -12.41 18.97 -8.25
CA ARG A 56 -13.51 19.68 -8.91
C ARG A 56 -14.49 20.23 -7.89
N ASN A 57 -15.12 21.36 -8.21
CA ASN A 57 -16.24 21.88 -7.43
C ASN A 57 -17.53 21.09 -7.73
N LYS A 58 -18.63 21.49 -7.10
CA LYS A 58 -19.95 20.84 -7.27
C LYS A 58 -20.46 20.97 -8.71
N GLU A 59 -20.04 22.02 -9.40
CA GLU A 59 -20.38 22.36 -10.78
C GLU A 59 -19.49 21.63 -11.80
N GLY A 60 -18.52 20.81 -11.35
CA GLY A 60 -17.63 20.02 -12.20
C GLY A 60 -16.41 20.76 -12.75
N GLN A 61 -16.23 22.03 -12.39
CA GLN A 61 -15.08 22.83 -12.79
C GLN A 61 -13.85 22.45 -11.97
N ILE A 62 -12.68 22.43 -12.62
CA ILE A 62 -11.41 22.14 -11.96
C ILE A 62 -11.04 23.31 -11.03
N ILE A 63 -10.71 22.98 -9.78
CA ILE A 63 -10.18 23.92 -8.82
C ILE A 63 -8.66 23.93 -8.96
N GLU A 64 -8.15 24.95 -9.65
CA GLU A 64 -6.72 25.13 -9.84
C GLU A 64 -5.99 25.32 -8.50
N ASN A 65 -4.78 24.75 -8.41
CA ASN A 65 -3.91 24.87 -7.22
C ASN A 65 -4.53 24.40 -5.88
N HIS A 66 -5.56 23.55 -5.92
CA HIS A 66 -6.14 23.00 -4.70
C HIS A 66 -5.10 22.21 -3.88
N ILE A 67 -5.11 22.36 -2.55
CA ILE A 67 -4.11 21.75 -1.66
C ILE A 67 -4.02 20.23 -1.82
N ILE A 68 -5.16 19.54 -1.94
CA ILE A 68 -5.19 18.08 -2.17
C ILE A 68 -4.55 17.70 -3.51
N SER A 69 -4.83 18.44 -4.59
CA SER A 69 -4.18 18.21 -5.89
C SER A 69 -2.67 18.41 -5.78
N LYS A 70 -2.23 19.49 -5.09
CA LYS A 70 -0.81 19.76 -4.85
C LYS A 70 -0.14 18.64 -4.04
N LEU A 71 -0.77 18.18 -2.96
CA LEU A 71 -0.21 17.13 -2.12
C LEU A 71 -0.04 15.83 -2.88
N PHE A 72 -1.09 15.38 -3.59
CA PHE A 72 -1.06 14.11 -4.29
C PHE A 72 -0.21 14.13 -5.57
N ASN A 73 -0.12 15.25 -6.28
CA ASN A 73 0.63 15.32 -7.52
C ASN A 73 2.08 15.76 -7.33
N LYS A 74 2.39 16.58 -6.32
CA LYS A 74 3.73 17.15 -6.11
C LYS A 74 4.46 16.50 -4.94
N SER A 75 3.93 16.62 -3.73
CA SER A 75 4.63 16.20 -2.50
C SER A 75 3.66 16.03 -1.35
N PHE A 76 3.74 14.88 -0.67
CA PHE A 76 2.97 14.58 0.54
C PHE A 76 3.50 15.40 1.73
N ASN A 77 4.82 15.51 1.82
CA ASN A 77 5.55 16.31 2.80
C ASN A 77 6.96 16.65 2.27
N ASN A 78 7.79 17.34 3.06
CA ASN A 78 9.12 17.78 2.65
C ASN A 78 10.08 16.64 2.25
N TYR A 79 9.80 15.41 2.66
CA TYR A 79 10.65 14.24 2.44
C TYR A 79 10.08 13.27 1.39
N ILE A 80 8.76 13.28 1.18
CA ILE A 80 8.04 12.32 0.34
C ILE A 80 7.35 13.03 -0.83
N SER A 81 7.76 12.66 -2.05
CA SER A 81 7.10 13.11 -3.28
C SER A 81 5.68 12.55 -3.40
N GLY A 82 4.83 13.20 -4.21
CA GLY A 82 3.46 12.73 -4.44
C GLY A 82 3.41 11.33 -5.08
N ASP A 83 4.33 11.05 -6.01
CA ASP A 83 4.47 9.72 -6.62
C ASP A 83 4.87 8.67 -5.56
N THR A 84 5.92 8.93 -4.78
CA THR A 84 6.38 8.00 -3.74
C THR A 84 5.30 7.75 -2.68
N GLY A 85 4.64 8.80 -2.19
CA GLY A 85 3.58 8.67 -1.18
C GLY A 85 2.39 7.85 -1.67
N ARG A 86 1.97 8.06 -2.92
CA ARG A 86 0.93 7.24 -3.56
C ARG A 86 1.36 5.79 -3.73
N LYS A 87 2.61 5.54 -4.12
CA LYS A 87 3.14 4.18 -4.27
C LYS A 87 3.12 3.41 -2.95
N LEU A 88 3.57 4.04 -1.86
CA LEU A 88 3.58 3.44 -0.52
C LEU A 88 2.16 3.10 -0.07
N THR A 89 1.25 4.07 -0.19
CA THR A 89 -0.15 3.90 0.22
C THR A 89 -0.85 2.80 -0.58
N GLU A 90 -0.63 2.77 -1.89
CA GLU A 90 -1.25 1.78 -2.78
C GLU A 90 -0.66 0.38 -2.59
N LYS A 91 0.65 0.30 -2.36
CA LYS A 91 1.32 -0.97 -2.03
C LYS A 91 0.68 -1.59 -0.79
N ASP A 92 0.57 -0.84 0.30
CA ASP A 92 0.00 -1.33 1.56
C ASP A 92 -1.46 -1.76 1.39
N ARG A 93 -2.25 -0.98 0.62
CA ARG A 93 -3.63 -1.32 0.31
C ARG A 93 -3.74 -2.65 -0.43
N ILE A 94 -2.86 -2.91 -1.40
CA ILE A 94 -2.87 -4.15 -2.19
C ILE A 94 -2.38 -5.34 -1.35
N THR A 95 -1.33 -5.15 -0.54
CA THR A 95 -0.72 -6.26 0.21
C THR A 95 -1.50 -6.62 1.47
N ASN A 96 -2.06 -5.62 2.17
CA ASN A 96 -2.64 -5.78 3.50
C ASN A 96 -4.16 -5.51 3.54
N GLY A 97 -4.75 -5.11 2.41
CA GLY A 97 -6.16 -4.77 2.28
C GLY A 97 -6.53 -3.37 2.80
N ASN A 98 -5.65 -2.73 3.56
CA ASN A 98 -5.83 -1.38 4.11
C ASN A 98 -4.53 -0.58 4.00
N SER A 99 -4.66 0.74 3.95
CA SER A 99 -3.55 1.68 4.04
C SER A 99 -3.95 2.88 4.88
N PHE A 100 -2.95 3.50 5.52
CA PHE A 100 -3.17 4.54 6.50
C PHE A 100 -2.36 5.79 6.17
N ILE A 101 -2.98 6.95 6.34
CA ILE A 101 -2.35 8.26 6.16
C ILE A 101 -2.76 9.15 7.32
N ARG A 102 -1.79 9.79 7.96
CA ARG A 102 -2.04 10.86 8.92
C ARG A 102 -2.09 12.20 8.21
N ILE A 103 -3.15 12.97 8.47
CA ILE A 103 -3.33 14.32 7.95
C ILE A 103 -2.79 15.30 9.00
N ILE A 104 -1.87 16.17 8.59
CA ILE A 104 -1.30 17.22 9.43
C ILE A 104 -1.88 18.56 9.01
N HIS A 105 -2.29 19.34 10.00
CA HIS A 105 -2.84 20.68 9.80
C HIS A 105 -1.85 21.72 10.34
N ASN A 106 -1.81 22.88 9.69
CA ASN A 106 -1.08 24.04 10.18
C ASN A 106 -1.86 24.76 11.31
N SER A 107 -1.27 25.81 11.88
CA SER A 107 -1.90 26.61 12.94
C SER A 107 -3.18 27.35 12.52
N ARG A 108 -3.47 27.43 11.22
CA ARG A 108 -4.71 28.01 10.67
C ARG A 108 -5.79 26.96 10.43
N GLY A 109 -5.49 25.68 10.64
CA GLY A 109 -6.39 24.57 10.37
C GLY A 109 -6.38 24.07 8.92
N ASP A 110 -5.52 24.60 8.05
CA ASP A 110 -5.38 24.07 6.68
C ASP A 110 -4.48 22.84 6.68
N ILE A 111 -4.76 21.90 5.78
CA ILE A 111 -3.88 20.74 5.57
C ILE A 111 -2.51 21.22 5.08
N SER A 112 -1.46 20.88 5.82
CA SER A 112 -0.08 21.23 5.47
C SER A 112 0.67 20.07 4.84
N SER A 113 0.40 18.85 5.30
CA SER A 113 1.10 17.65 4.86
C SER A 113 0.28 16.39 5.17
N ILE A 114 0.65 15.31 4.48
CA ILE A 114 0.15 13.98 4.75
C ILE A 114 1.33 13.03 4.93
N ILE A 115 1.22 12.12 5.89
CA ILE A 115 2.27 11.18 6.26
C ILE A 115 1.73 9.76 6.12
N PRO A 116 2.26 8.93 5.21
CA PRO A 116 1.90 7.53 5.14
C PRO A 116 2.25 6.82 6.44
N TYR A 117 1.38 5.96 6.92
CA TYR A 117 1.64 5.04 8.02
C TYR A 117 1.70 3.63 7.44
N PRO A 118 2.89 2.98 7.47
CA PRO A 118 3.01 1.59 7.08
C PRO A 118 1.99 0.73 7.83
N TYR A 119 1.41 -0.27 7.18
CA TYR A 119 0.45 -1.16 7.82
C TYR A 119 0.99 -1.74 9.14
N GLU A 120 2.28 -2.10 9.17
CA GLU A 120 2.96 -2.68 10.33
C GLU A 120 3.06 -1.70 11.51
N SER A 121 3.00 -0.38 11.25
CA SER A 121 3.00 0.65 12.29
C SER A 121 1.65 0.82 12.96
N VAL A 122 0.57 0.23 12.43
CA VAL A 122 -0.78 0.30 13.02
C VAL A 122 -1.00 -0.94 13.89
N ALA A 123 -0.73 -0.80 15.19
CA ALA A 123 -0.78 -1.88 16.16
C ALA A 123 -2.20 -2.30 16.56
N GLY A 124 -3.21 -1.45 16.35
CA GLY A 124 -4.58 -1.78 16.69
C GLY A 124 -5.61 -0.75 16.24
N ILE A 125 -6.85 -1.21 16.11
CA ILE A 125 -8.02 -0.39 15.76
C ILE A 125 -9.08 -0.66 16.83
N THR A 126 -9.58 0.40 17.47
CA THR A 126 -10.65 0.27 18.48
C THR A 126 -11.81 1.20 18.14
N LEU A 127 -13.01 0.74 18.45
CA LEU A 127 -14.25 1.49 18.31
C LEU A 127 -14.71 1.93 19.70
N SER A 128 -14.81 3.23 19.90
CA SER A 128 -15.33 3.80 21.15
C SER A 128 -16.17 5.03 20.82
N ASN A 129 -17.37 5.14 21.43
CA ASN A 129 -18.28 6.27 21.24
C ASN A 129 -18.52 6.64 19.76
N ASN A 130 -18.83 5.64 18.92
CA ASN A 130 -19.01 5.79 17.46
C ASN A 130 -17.80 6.37 16.70
N SER A 131 -16.62 6.39 17.32
CA SER A 131 -15.38 6.86 16.73
C SER A 131 -14.38 5.71 16.61
N ILE A 132 -13.62 5.72 15.52
CA ILE A 132 -12.53 4.76 15.28
C ILE A 132 -11.23 5.39 15.76
N TYR A 133 -10.50 4.69 16.62
CA TYR A 133 -9.19 5.07 17.11
C TYR A 133 -8.14 4.08 16.61
N TYR A 134 -6.99 4.61 16.22
CA TYR A 134 -5.85 3.83 15.75
C TYR A 134 -4.73 3.94 16.78
N SER A 135 -4.24 2.80 17.26
CA SER A 135 -2.99 2.72 18.00
C SER A 135 -1.86 2.59 16.99
N VAL A 136 -0.93 3.53 17.03
CA VAL A 136 0.22 3.57 16.12
C VAL A 136 1.52 3.45 16.89
N ASP A 137 2.44 2.64 16.38
CA ASP A 137 3.81 2.55 16.84
C ASP A 137 4.69 3.37 15.90
N ASN A 138 5.08 4.56 16.35
CA ASN A 138 5.91 5.46 15.54
C ASN A 138 7.35 4.93 15.35
N SER A 139 7.83 3.98 16.17
CA SER A 139 9.16 3.38 15.97
C SER A 139 9.25 2.57 14.67
N LEU A 140 8.10 2.10 14.17
CA LEU A 140 7.96 1.36 12.93
C LEU A 140 7.60 2.25 11.73
N ASN A 141 7.41 3.57 11.95
CA ASN A 141 7.12 4.50 10.88
C ASN A 141 8.36 5.35 10.54
N PRO A 142 9.07 5.05 9.44
CA PRO A 142 10.28 5.78 9.04
C PRO A 142 9.97 7.19 8.48
N TYR A 143 8.70 7.58 8.40
CA TYR A 143 8.24 8.83 7.80
C TYR A 143 7.76 9.87 8.82
N VAL A 144 7.89 9.56 10.11
CA VAL A 144 7.50 10.42 11.23
C VAL A 144 8.79 10.80 11.98
N GLU A 145 8.90 12.08 12.37
CA GLU A 145 9.95 12.57 13.29
C GLU A 145 9.62 12.23 14.75
#